data_AF-A0A7V5C7J8-F1
#
_entry.id   AF-A0A7V5C7J8-F1
#
_cell.length_a   1.000
_cell.length_b   1.000
_cell.length_c   1.000
_cell.angle_alpha   90.00
_cell.angle_beta   90.00
_cell.angle_gamma   90.00
#
_symmetry.space_group_name_H-M   'P 1'
#
loop_
_entity.id
_entity.type
_entity.pdbx_description
1 polymer ?
#
loop_
_entity_poly.entity_id
_entity_poly.type
_entity_poly.pdbx_seq_one_letter_code
_entity_poly.pdbx_strand_id
1 'polypeptide(L)'
;VMPGTDGFEATRQIRNSPTLKHIKVIAVSASTLRSPQEIISENGFDDFIAKPVQLHEIFEKLETHLGLEWEYKDSEASGMPDEERKEDESLLPPLSEITTLYDFARGGDIMKIRKQLDVIEQSDKRYAPFTEEIRKLARSFQVKQIRNILGKYVGDEE
;
A
#
# COMPACT_ATOMS: atom_id res chain seq x y z
N VAL A 1 -9.78 -18.77 10.11
CA VAL A 1 -10.08 -18.82 11.56
C VAL A 1 -9.08 -19.78 12.17
N MET A 2 -8.44 -19.46 13.30
CA MET A 2 -7.47 -20.39 13.92
C MET A 2 -8.22 -21.50 14.67
N PRO A 3 -7.94 -22.79 14.43
CA PRO A 3 -8.49 -23.88 15.24
C PRO A 3 -7.78 -23.93 16.60
N GLY A 4 -8.54 -24.09 17.69
CA GLY A 4 -8.02 -24.39 19.02
C GLY A 4 -7.79 -23.17 19.93
N THR A 5 -7.09 -22.13 19.47
CA THR A 5 -6.76 -20.96 20.30
C THR A 5 -7.12 -19.67 19.59
N ASP A 6 -7.80 -18.76 20.30
CA ASP A 6 -8.17 -17.45 19.80
C ASP A 6 -6.94 -16.51 19.76
N GLY A 7 -6.89 -15.58 18.80
CA GLY A 7 -5.80 -14.63 18.66
C GLY A 7 -5.62 -13.73 19.89
N PHE A 8 -6.71 -13.48 20.62
CA PHE A 8 -6.69 -12.78 21.90
C PHE A 8 -5.92 -13.57 22.97
N GLU A 9 -6.21 -14.87 23.10
CA GLU A 9 -5.55 -15.73 24.09
C GLU A 9 -4.07 -15.93 23.76
N ALA A 10 -3.75 -16.14 22.49
CA ALA A 10 -2.36 -16.22 22.02
C ALA A 10 -1.57 -14.95 22.37
N THR A 11 -2.16 -13.77 22.16
CA THR A 11 -1.52 -12.49 22.49
C THR A 11 -1.32 -12.32 23.98
N ARG A 12 -2.30 -12.70 24.80
CA ARG A 12 -2.16 -12.71 26.25
C ARG A 12 -1.02 -13.62 26.71
N GLN A 13 -0.85 -14.80 26.12
CA GLN A 13 0.26 -15.69 26.43
C GLN A 13 1.63 -15.07 26.04
N ILE A 14 1.72 -14.42 24.87
CA ILE A 14 2.93 -13.70 24.44
C ILE A 14 3.29 -12.59 25.45
N ARG A 15 2.31 -11.78 25.88
CA ARG A 15 2.53 -10.68 26.83
C ARG A 15 2.93 -11.14 28.23
N ASN A 16 2.44 -12.30 28.66
CA ASN A 16 2.79 -12.88 29.96
C ASN A 16 4.15 -13.59 29.97
N SER A 17 4.74 -13.87 28.80
CA SER A 17 6.06 -14.50 28.70
C SER A 17 7.18 -13.47 28.88
N PRO A 18 8.10 -13.64 29.85
CA PRO A 18 9.23 -12.73 30.06
C PRO A 18 10.13 -12.58 28.82
N THR A 19 10.23 -13.65 28.03
CA THR A 19 11.06 -13.70 26.83
C THR A 19 10.36 -13.20 25.58
N LEU A 20 9.02 -13.21 25.52
CA LEU A 20 8.27 -12.84 24.29
C LEU A 20 7.52 -11.51 24.41
N LYS A 21 7.35 -10.96 25.62
CA LYS A 21 6.55 -9.75 25.86
C LYS A 21 6.90 -8.54 25.00
N HIS A 22 8.16 -8.46 24.54
CA HIS A 22 8.69 -7.37 23.73
C HIS A 22 8.45 -7.53 22.21
N ILE A 23 8.02 -8.71 21.76
CA ILE A 23 7.75 -8.99 20.35
C ILE A 23 6.51 -8.20 19.91
N LYS A 24 6.57 -7.60 18.72
CA LYS A 24 5.45 -6.87 18.14
C LYS A 24 4.35 -7.82 17.66
N VAL A 25 3.11 -7.56 18.06
CA VAL A 25 1.94 -8.41 17.72
C VAL A 25 0.88 -7.54 17.04
N ILE A 26 0.63 -7.82 15.77
CA ILE A 26 -0.38 -7.11 14.96
C ILE A 26 -1.58 -8.03 14.77
N ALA A 27 -2.77 -7.56 15.13
CA ALA A 27 -4.02 -8.29 14.93
C ALA A 27 -4.47 -8.24 13.46
N VAL A 28 -4.94 -9.36 12.92
CA VAL A 28 -5.52 -9.41 11.56
C VAL A 28 -6.95 -9.96 11.62
N SER A 29 -7.96 -9.13 11.36
CA SER A 29 -9.38 -9.52 11.52
C SER A 29 -10.26 -9.15 10.33
N ALA A 30 -11.28 -9.98 10.08
CA ALA A 30 -12.38 -9.68 9.17
C ALA A 30 -13.60 -9.05 9.88
N SER A 31 -13.59 -8.99 11.22
CA SER A 31 -14.75 -8.54 11.99
C SER A 31 -14.69 -7.03 12.20
N THR A 32 -15.70 -6.33 11.67
CA THR A 32 -15.94 -4.88 11.85
C THR A 32 -16.75 -4.56 13.10
N LEU A 33 -17.02 -5.55 13.97
CA LEU A 33 -17.91 -5.41 15.12
C LEU A 33 -17.28 -4.61 16.28
N ARG A 34 -15.96 -4.42 16.28
CA ARG A 34 -15.25 -3.59 17.25
C ARG A 34 -14.35 -2.60 16.53
N SER A 35 -14.18 -1.43 17.10
CA SER A 35 -13.25 -0.45 16.52
C SER A 35 -11.81 -0.99 16.64
N PRO A 36 -10.90 -0.68 15.69
CA PRO A 36 -9.49 -1.07 15.79
C PRO A 36 -8.84 -0.64 17.12
N GLN A 37 -9.27 0.52 17.63
CA GLN A 37 -8.81 1.07 18.91
C GLN A 37 -9.20 0.20 20.11
N GLU A 38 -10.43 -0.33 20.13
CA GLU A 38 -10.87 -1.28 21.17
C GLU A 38 -10.06 -2.57 21.11
N ILE A 39 -9.81 -3.10 19.91
CA ILE A 39 -9.05 -4.34 19.74
C ILE A 39 -7.63 -4.17 20.29
N ILE A 40 -6.97 -3.06 19.95
CA ILE A 40 -5.60 -2.74 20.39
C ILE A 40 -5.55 -2.52 21.91
N SER A 41 -6.40 -1.62 22.42
CA SER A 41 -6.38 -1.16 23.81
C SER A 41 -6.68 -2.28 24.81
N GLU A 42 -7.65 -3.15 24.51
CA GLU A 42 -8.13 -4.15 25.48
C GLU A 42 -7.26 -5.41 25.55
N ASN A 43 -6.43 -5.66 24.53
CA ASN A 43 -5.86 -7.01 24.32
C ASN A 43 -4.34 -7.04 24.15
N GLY A 44 -3.67 -5.89 24.20
CA GLY A 44 -2.21 -5.81 24.15
C GLY A 44 -1.62 -6.10 22.77
N PHE A 45 -2.39 -5.90 21.70
CA PHE A 45 -1.82 -5.82 20.35
C PHE A 45 -1.08 -4.49 20.19
N ASP A 46 -0.06 -4.45 19.33
CA ASP A 46 0.63 -3.22 18.96
C ASP A 46 -0.09 -2.50 17.80
N ASP A 47 -0.82 -3.24 16.96
CA ASP A 47 -1.56 -2.68 15.82
C ASP A 47 -2.63 -3.64 15.30
N PHE A 48 -3.35 -3.19 14.27
CA PHE A 48 -4.44 -3.89 13.62
C PHE A 48 -4.38 -3.74 12.09
N ILE A 49 -4.66 -4.84 11.38
CA ILE A 49 -4.84 -4.88 9.92
C ILE A 49 -6.21 -5.49 9.61
N ALA A 50 -6.98 -4.77 8.79
CA ALA A 50 -8.28 -5.25 8.32
C ALA A 50 -8.10 -6.28 7.19
N LYS A 51 -8.97 -7.29 7.16
CA LYS A 51 -9.06 -8.16 5.97
C LYS A 51 -9.93 -7.51 4.89
N PRO A 52 -9.60 -7.66 3.60
CA PRO A 52 -8.47 -8.42 3.05
C PRO A 52 -7.12 -7.71 3.26
N VAL A 53 -6.11 -8.47 3.69
CA VAL A 53 -4.77 -7.93 3.99
C VAL A 53 -4.12 -7.41 2.73
N GLN A 54 -3.57 -6.20 2.77
CA GLN A 54 -2.84 -5.60 1.67
C GLN A 54 -1.33 -5.63 1.97
N LEU A 55 -0.51 -5.96 0.96
CA LEU A 55 0.94 -6.07 1.12
C LEU A 55 1.58 -4.74 1.56
N HIS A 56 1.18 -3.62 0.95
CA HIS A 56 1.63 -2.29 1.34
C HIS A 56 1.37 -2.01 2.83
N GLU A 57 0.17 -2.33 3.33
CA GLU A 57 -0.19 -2.14 4.74
C GLU A 57 0.70 -2.97 5.67
N ILE A 58 1.09 -4.20 5.27
CA ILE A 58 2.06 -4.98 6.03
C ILE A 58 3.41 -4.27 6.08
N PHE A 59 3.93 -3.80 4.93
CA PHE A 59 5.24 -3.16 4.87
C PHE A 59 5.30 -1.86 5.69
N GLU A 60 4.25 -1.03 5.63
CA GLU A 60 4.14 0.20 6.43
C GLU A 60 4.14 -0.11 7.94
N LYS A 61 3.43 -1.17 8.35
CA LYS A 61 3.38 -1.59 9.75
C LYS A 61 4.72 -2.15 10.22
N LEU A 62 5.40 -2.93 9.37
CA LEU A 62 6.75 -3.41 9.67
C LEU A 62 7.73 -2.25 9.83
N GLU A 63 7.70 -1.28 8.91
CA GLU A 63 8.50 -0.06 8.96
C GLU A 63 8.29 0.69 10.28
N THR A 64 7.03 0.95 10.63
CA THR A 64 6.63 1.69 11.82
C THR A 64 7.03 0.98 13.12
N HIS A 65 6.79 -0.34 13.22
CA HIS A 65 6.96 -1.07 14.47
C HIS A 65 8.38 -1.60 14.71
N LEU A 66 9.16 -1.78 13.64
CA LEU A 66 10.54 -2.27 13.70
C LEU A 66 11.57 -1.17 13.42
N GLY A 67 11.14 0.03 13.00
CA GLY A 67 12.05 1.14 12.68
C GLY A 67 12.96 0.80 11.50
N LEU A 68 12.39 0.18 10.47
CA LEU A 68 13.13 -0.23 9.28
C LEU A 68 13.23 0.93 8.30
N GLU A 69 14.33 0.97 7.55
CA GLU A 69 14.42 1.73 6.32
C GLU A 69 14.46 0.71 5.17
N TRP A 70 13.56 0.84 4.21
CA TRP A 70 13.51 -0.07 3.07
C TRP A 70 14.59 0.31 2.05
N GLU A 71 15.62 -0.53 1.95
CA GLU A 71 16.55 -0.49 0.82
C GLU A 71 15.88 -1.13 -0.40
N TYR A 72 15.21 -0.30 -1.20
CA TYR A 72 14.77 -0.71 -2.52
C TYR A 72 16.02 -0.81 -3.40
N LYS A 73 16.48 -2.02 -3.66
CA LYS A 73 17.46 -2.25 -4.72
C LYS A 73 16.79 -1.77 -6.00
N ASP A 74 17.33 -0.72 -6.62
CA ASP A 74 16.98 -0.36 -7.99
C ASP A 74 16.92 -1.67 -8.77
N SER A 75 15.73 -2.04 -9.25
CA SER A 75 15.58 -3.21 -10.09
C SER A 75 16.64 -3.09 -11.18
N GLU A 76 17.37 -4.16 -11.47
CA GLU A 76 18.35 -4.19 -12.55
C GLU A 76 17.70 -3.78 -13.89
N ALA A 77 17.66 -2.48 -14.15
CA ALA A 77 17.49 -1.86 -15.45
C ALA A 77 18.83 -1.26 -15.93
N SER A 78 19.92 -1.46 -15.19
CA SER A 78 21.28 -1.17 -15.64
C SER A 78 21.80 -2.32 -16.51
N GLY A 79 21.42 -2.35 -17.79
CA GLY A 79 21.89 -3.41 -18.70
C GLY A 79 21.44 -3.36 -20.17
N MET A 80 20.89 -2.26 -20.68
CA MET A 80 20.70 -2.08 -22.13
C MET A 80 21.34 -0.77 -22.60
N PRO A 81 21.87 -0.69 -23.83
CA PRO A 81 22.62 0.47 -24.31
C PRO A 81 21.80 1.76 -24.22
N ASP A 82 22.47 2.80 -23.74
CA ASP A 82 21.99 4.08 -23.21
C ASP A 82 21.45 5.08 -24.27
N GLU A 83 21.02 4.58 -25.44
CA GLU A 83 20.59 5.44 -26.57
C GLU A 83 19.14 5.23 -27.02
N GLU A 84 18.47 4.11 -26.74
CA GLU A 84 17.06 3.91 -27.14
C GLU A 84 16.04 4.16 -26.00
N ARG A 85 16.47 4.30 -24.73
CA ARG A 85 15.57 4.43 -23.56
C ARG A 85 15.23 5.85 -23.09
N LYS A 86 15.93 6.88 -23.59
CA LYS A 86 15.83 8.24 -23.01
C LYS A 86 14.51 8.99 -23.28
N GLU A 87 13.66 8.51 -24.18
CA GLU A 87 12.39 9.20 -24.49
C GLU A 87 11.17 8.67 -23.72
N ASP A 88 11.15 7.41 -23.29
CA ASP A 88 9.95 6.77 -22.72
C ASP A 88 9.93 6.79 -21.16
N GLU A 89 11.09 6.64 -20.50
CA GLU A 89 11.19 6.66 -19.03
C GLU A 89 11.04 8.07 -18.41
N SER A 90 11.21 9.14 -19.19
CA SER A 90 11.07 10.52 -18.70
C SER A 90 9.62 11.04 -18.65
N LEU A 91 8.63 10.23 -19.04
CA LEU A 91 7.21 10.63 -19.14
C LEU A 91 6.33 10.08 -18.02
N LEU A 92 6.88 9.21 -17.16
CA LEU A 92 6.15 8.55 -16.09
C LEU A 92 6.50 9.14 -14.72
N PRO A 93 5.50 9.36 -13.84
CA PRO A 93 5.76 9.82 -12.49
C PRO A 93 6.44 8.74 -11.63
N PRO A 94 7.05 9.13 -10.49
CA PRO A 94 7.69 8.19 -9.57
C PRO A 94 6.76 7.05 -9.14
N LEU A 95 7.32 5.85 -8.91
CA LEU A 95 6.53 4.68 -8.48
C LEU A 95 5.79 4.90 -7.16
N SER A 96 6.28 5.76 -6.27
CA SER A 96 5.57 6.15 -5.04
C SER A 96 4.25 6.89 -5.32
N GLU A 97 4.24 7.76 -6.33
CA GLU A 97 3.05 8.47 -6.80
C GLU A 97 2.05 7.53 -7.47
N ILE A 98 2.57 6.60 -8.29
CA ILE A 98 1.78 5.56 -8.96
C ILE A 98 1.13 4.61 -7.94
N THR A 99 1.87 4.20 -6.91
CA THR A 99 1.37 3.33 -5.83
C THR A 99 0.27 4.04 -5.05
N THR A 100 0.46 5.32 -4.72
CA THR A 100 -0.57 6.13 -4.04
C THR A 100 -1.85 6.24 -4.88
N LEU A 101 -1.73 6.45 -6.19
CA LEU A 101 -2.87 6.44 -7.11
C LEU A 101 -3.56 5.07 -7.15
N TYR A 102 -2.78 3.98 -7.13
CA TYR A 102 -3.28 2.61 -7.14
C TYR A 102 -4.09 2.30 -5.88
N ASP A 103 -3.62 2.73 -4.70
CA ASP A 103 -4.32 2.56 -3.44
C ASP A 103 -5.64 3.34 -3.41
N PHE A 104 -5.66 4.56 -3.93
CA PHE A 104 -6.90 5.32 -4.08
C PHE A 104 -7.86 4.68 -5.08
N ALA A 105 -7.37 4.07 -6.16
CA ALA A 105 -8.17 3.31 -7.10
C ALA A 105 -8.74 2.04 -6.45
N ARG A 106 -7.97 1.35 -5.62
CA ARG A 106 -8.41 0.17 -4.86
C ARG A 106 -9.50 0.52 -3.85
N GLY A 107 -9.39 1.68 -3.19
CA GLY A 107 -10.40 2.22 -2.28
C GLY A 107 -11.62 2.85 -2.96
N GLY A 108 -11.59 3.06 -4.28
CA GLY A 108 -12.67 3.71 -5.03
C GLY A 108 -12.78 5.22 -4.79
N ASP A 109 -11.76 5.84 -4.20
CA ASP A 109 -11.75 7.24 -3.78
C ASP A 109 -11.40 8.17 -4.97
N ILE A 110 -12.32 8.34 -5.90
CA ILE A 110 -12.13 9.14 -7.14
C ILE A 110 -11.69 10.58 -6.85
N MET A 111 -12.17 11.18 -5.76
CA MET A 111 -11.77 12.54 -5.37
C MET A 111 -10.28 12.62 -5.02
N LYS A 112 -9.75 11.60 -4.32
CA LYS A 112 -8.32 11.54 -3.98
C LYS A 112 -7.45 11.26 -5.19
N ILE A 113 -7.90 10.37 -6.09
CA ILE A 113 -7.24 10.11 -7.38
C ILE A 113 -7.06 11.43 -8.14
N ARG A 114 -8.13 12.22 -8.31
CA ARG A 114 -8.06 13.50 -9.04
C ARG A 114 -7.10 14.48 -8.39
N LYS A 115 -7.17 14.60 -7.05
CA LYS A 115 -6.25 15.47 -6.30
C LYS A 115 -4.78 15.04 -6.48
N GLN A 116 -4.50 13.74 -6.47
CA GLN A 116 -3.14 13.22 -6.65
C GLN A 116 -2.62 13.46 -8.07
N LEU A 117 -3.46 13.26 -9.10
CA LEU A 117 -3.11 13.57 -10.48
C LEU A 117 -2.71 15.04 -10.65
N ASP A 118 -3.41 15.95 -9.96
CA ASP A 118 -3.09 17.38 -10.01
C ASP A 118 -1.76 17.70 -9.31
N VAL A 119 -1.41 16.99 -8.22
CA VAL A 119 -0.09 17.12 -7.55
C VAL A 119 1.04 16.62 -8.45
N ILE A 120 0.83 15.48 -9.11
CA ILE A 120 1.81 14.89 -10.02
C ILE A 120 2.08 15.82 -11.21
N GLU A 121 1.02 16.34 -11.82
CA GLU A 121 1.13 17.25 -12.97
C GLU A 121 1.75 18.62 -12.59
N GLN A 122 1.52 19.09 -11.37
CA GLN A 122 2.16 20.29 -10.84
C GLN A 122 3.64 20.08 -10.53
N SER A 123 4.03 18.87 -10.16
CA SER A 123 5.41 18.52 -9.86
C SER A 123 6.26 18.49 -11.13
N ASP A 124 5.74 17.89 -12.20
CA ASP A 124 6.38 17.94 -13.52
C ASP A 124 5.34 17.87 -14.65
N LYS A 125 5.38 18.87 -15.54
CA LYS A 125 4.48 18.94 -16.70
C LYS A 125 4.69 17.81 -17.70
N ARG A 126 5.84 17.12 -17.64
CA ARG A 126 6.13 15.96 -18.49
C ARG A 126 5.23 14.77 -18.21
N TYR A 127 4.60 14.70 -17.02
CA TYR A 127 3.66 13.65 -16.65
C TYR A 127 2.22 13.88 -17.14
N ALA A 128 1.94 15.03 -17.78
CA ALA A 128 0.64 15.36 -18.35
C ALA A 128 0.00 14.26 -19.22
N PRO A 129 0.70 13.56 -20.13
CA PRO A 129 0.09 12.48 -20.91
C PRO A 129 -0.42 11.32 -20.03
N PHE A 130 0.36 10.93 -19.00
CA PHE A 130 -0.02 9.89 -18.04
C PHE A 130 -1.20 10.33 -17.16
N THR A 131 -1.14 11.54 -16.59
CA THR A 131 -2.20 12.03 -15.70
C THR A 131 -3.51 12.22 -16.46
N GLU A 132 -3.46 12.65 -17.72
CA GLU A 132 -4.65 12.85 -18.55
C GLU A 132 -5.34 11.54 -18.92
N GLU A 133 -4.59 10.46 -19.15
CA GLU A 133 -5.16 9.12 -19.37
C GLU A 133 -5.98 8.65 -18.16
N ILE A 134 -5.39 8.71 -16.97
CA ILE A 134 -6.08 8.32 -15.74
C ILE A 134 -7.23 9.27 -15.42
N ARG A 135 -7.08 10.57 -15.70
CA ARG A 135 -8.12 11.58 -15.51
C ARG A 135 -9.35 11.31 -16.39
N LYS A 136 -9.16 10.87 -17.64
CA LYS A 136 -10.27 10.46 -18.53
C LYS A 136 -11.04 9.29 -17.93
N LEU A 137 -10.34 8.27 -17.46
CA LEU A 137 -10.95 7.10 -16.83
C LEU A 137 -11.68 7.50 -15.53
N ALA A 138 -11.10 8.39 -14.72
CA ALA A 138 -11.72 8.90 -13.50
C ALA A 138 -12.99 9.70 -13.78
N ARG A 139 -13.03 10.50 -14.86
CA ARG A 139 -14.25 11.21 -15.31
C ARG A 139 -15.37 10.25 -15.72
N SER A 140 -15.00 9.12 -16.33
CA SER A 140 -15.93 8.07 -16.72
C SER A 140 -16.24 7.04 -15.61
N PHE A 141 -15.76 7.28 -14.38
CA PHE A 141 -15.92 6.38 -13.22
C PHE A 141 -15.39 4.95 -13.47
N GLN A 142 -14.40 4.79 -14.37
CA GLN A 142 -13.82 3.50 -14.76
C GLN A 142 -12.70 3.07 -13.81
N VAL A 143 -12.98 3.01 -12.50
CA VAL A 143 -12.00 2.73 -11.45
C VAL A 143 -11.28 1.38 -11.65
N LYS A 144 -11.98 0.36 -12.16
CA LYS A 144 -11.39 -0.94 -12.49
C LYS A 144 -10.29 -0.84 -13.54
N GLN A 145 -10.47 0.01 -14.55
CA GLN A 145 -9.48 0.20 -15.60
C GLN A 145 -8.27 0.99 -15.09
N ILE A 146 -8.52 2.01 -14.26
CA ILE A 146 -7.45 2.75 -13.57
C ILE A 146 -6.59 1.78 -12.77
N ARG A 147 -7.22 0.90 -11.98
CA ARG A 147 -6.53 -0.12 -11.20
C ARG A 147 -5.70 -1.06 -12.07
N ASN A 148 -6.25 -1.55 -13.18
CA ASN A 148 -5.52 -2.43 -14.09
C ASN A 148 -4.30 -1.73 -14.70
N ILE A 149 -4.45 -0.49 -15.18
CA ILE A 149 -3.33 0.28 -15.73
C ILE A 149 -2.25 0.50 -14.67
N LEU A 150 -2.63 0.94 -13.49
CA LEU A 150 -1.69 1.21 -12.39
C LEU A 150 -1.05 -0.08 -11.84
N GLY A 151 -1.80 -1.19 -11.78
CA GLY A 151 -1.33 -2.48 -11.32
C GLY A 151 -0.18 -3.04 -12.15
N LYS A 152 -0.18 -2.78 -13.47
CA LYS A 152 0.95 -3.13 -14.36
C LYS A 152 2.27 -2.48 -13.94
N TYR A 153 2.22 -1.28 -13.37
CA TYR A 153 3.42 -0.57 -12.92
C TYR A 153 3.83 -0.96 -11.49
N VAL A 154 2.86 -1.31 -10.65
CA VAL A 154 3.10 -1.74 -9.25
C VAL A 154 3.47 -3.24 -9.17
N GLY A 155 3.33 -3.98 -10.27
CA GLY A 155 3.58 -5.43 -10.31
C GLY A 155 2.46 -6.25 -9.65
N ASP A 156 1.29 -5.65 -9.45
CA ASP A 156 0.09 -6.26 -8.90
C ASP A 156 -0.87 -6.52 -10.07
N GLU A 157 -0.62 -7.61 -10.79
CA GLU A 157 -1.53 -8.11 -11.84
C GLU A 157 -2.66 -8.90 -11.18
N GLU A 158 -3.88 -8.34 -11.24
CA GLU A 158 -5.13 -8.98 -10.79
C GLU A 158 -5.87 -9.66 -11.96
#